data_AF-A0A4Q6GD24-F1
#
_entry.id   AF-A0A4Q6GD24-F1
#
_cell.length_a   1.000
_cell.length_b   1.000
_cell.length_c   1.000
_cell.angle_alpha   90.00
_cell.angle_beta   90.00
_cell.angle_gamma   90.00
#
_symmetry.space_group_name_H-M   'P 1'
#
loop_
_entity.id
_entity.type
_entity.pdbx_description
1 polymer ?
#
loop_
_entity_poly.entity_id
_entity_poly.type
_entity_poly.pdbx_seq_one_letter_code
_entity_poly.pdbx_strand_id
1 'polypeptide(L)'
;MNVFFEESGDFKVGTVLSQAGEAYQVELASGKRSKVKTKDVLIQFEKPDPEALLAAAKGIAAEVDLDFLWEVAGQEEFGFAELGLEYFGHAPLPPEAAGLVLALHAAPIYFHKKGRGRYKAAPEQTLKAALAGIEKKKQQAIIQAGYVEELKAGKLPASMQSIVQQLLFKPDKNTIEYKALEAA
;
A
#
# COMPACT_ATOMS: atom_id res chain seq x y z
N MET A 1 3.55 28.95 -3.25
CA MET A 1 2.96 27.78 -3.93
C MET A 1 3.78 26.55 -3.57
N ASN A 2 3.12 25.48 -3.20
CA ASN A 2 3.70 24.20 -2.81
C ASN A 2 3.30 23.11 -3.81
N VAL A 3 4.09 22.06 -3.90
CA VAL A 3 3.84 20.94 -4.82
C VAL A 3 4.00 19.60 -4.12
N PHE A 4 3.07 18.68 -4.39
CA PHE A 4 3.19 17.25 -4.11
C PHE A 4 3.46 16.54 -5.43
N PHE A 5 4.50 15.72 -5.46
CA PHE A 5 5.05 15.14 -6.69
C PHE A 5 5.62 13.74 -6.44
N GLU A 6 5.77 12.99 -7.52
CA GLU A 6 6.40 11.67 -7.52
C GLU A 6 7.83 11.77 -8.08
N GLU A 7 8.82 11.32 -7.31
CA GLU A 7 10.23 11.26 -7.71
C GLU A 7 10.77 9.85 -7.42
N SER A 8 11.16 9.12 -8.47
CA SER A 8 11.71 7.76 -8.37
C SER A 8 10.82 6.74 -7.66
N GLY A 9 9.49 6.92 -7.74
CA GLY A 9 8.51 6.06 -7.05
C GLY A 9 8.13 6.55 -5.65
N ASP A 10 8.87 7.51 -5.09
CA ASP A 10 8.53 8.12 -3.80
C ASP A 10 7.69 9.37 -3.97
N PHE A 11 6.76 9.60 -3.05
CA PHE A 11 5.99 10.83 -2.98
C PHE A 11 6.64 11.85 -2.06
N LYS A 12 6.80 13.07 -2.56
CA LYS A 12 7.45 14.17 -1.85
C LYS A 12 6.60 15.42 -1.92
N VAL A 13 6.83 16.31 -0.95
CA VAL A 13 6.22 17.63 -0.90
C VAL A 13 7.32 18.66 -0.75
N GLY A 14 7.17 19.81 -1.40
CA GLY A 14 8.07 20.94 -1.18
C GLY A 14 7.51 22.27 -1.65
N THR A 15 8.23 23.33 -1.31
CA THR A 15 7.89 24.71 -1.65
C THR A 15 8.54 25.07 -2.98
N VAL A 16 7.77 25.67 -3.90
CA VAL A 16 8.31 26.14 -5.18
C VAL A 16 9.09 27.43 -4.95
N LEU A 17 10.38 27.42 -5.29
CA LEU A 17 11.26 28.60 -5.26
C LEU A 17 11.19 29.39 -6.57
N SER A 18 11.18 28.69 -7.69
CA SER A 18 11.11 29.28 -9.03
C SER A 18 10.57 28.27 -10.04
N GLN A 19 10.13 28.76 -11.20
CA GLN A 19 9.72 27.94 -12.33
C GLN A 19 10.51 28.37 -13.57
N ALA A 20 11.07 27.41 -14.29
CA ALA A 20 11.79 27.63 -15.54
C ALA A 20 11.31 26.63 -16.59
N GLY A 21 10.52 27.12 -17.55
CA GLY A 21 9.87 26.27 -18.54
C GLY A 21 8.94 25.24 -17.89
N GLU A 22 9.12 23.96 -18.25
CA GLU A 22 8.34 22.83 -17.73
C GLU A 22 8.92 22.19 -16.47
N ALA A 23 9.67 22.95 -15.67
CA ALA A 23 10.23 22.46 -14.42
C ALA A 23 10.16 23.50 -13.30
N TYR A 24 9.89 23.01 -12.11
CA TYR A 24 9.95 23.75 -10.85
C TYR A 24 11.28 23.48 -10.15
N GLN A 25 11.84 24.52 -9.55
CA GLN A 25 12.84 24.38 -8.51
C GLN A 25 12.13 24.32 -7.17
N VAL A 26 12.21 23.18 -6.50
CA VAL A 26 11.45 22.87 -5.28
C VAL A 26 12.41 22.69 -4.12
N GLU A 27 12.11 23.29 -2.98
CA GLU A 27 12.81 23.08 -1.71
C GLU A 27 12.01 22.12 -0.83
N LEU A 28 12.64 21.02 -0.44
CA LEU A 28 12.08 20.04 0.50
C LEU A 28 12.26 20.53 1.94
N ALA A 29 11.50 19.95 2.87
CA ALA A 29 11.62 20.23 4.30
C ALA A 29 13.04 20.01 4.87
N SER A 30 13.82 19.09 4.26
CA SER A 30 15.22 18.87 4.63
C SER A 30 16.18 19.98 4.18
N GLY A 31 15.69 21.03 3.52
CA GLY A 31 16.50 22.06 2.86
C GLY A 31 17.10 21.63 1.52
N LYS A 32 16.93 20.36 1.12
CA LYS A 32 17.39 19.87 -0.18
C LYS A 32 16.56 20.49 -1.30
N ARG A 33 17.23 21.00 -2.33
CA ARG A 33 16.60 21.49 -3.55
C ARG A 33 16.55 20.40 -4.62
N SER A 34 15.39 20.22 -5.25
CA SER A 34 15.21 19.33 -6.40
C SER A 34 14.60 20.07 -7.58
N LYS A 35 14.91 19.60 -8.79
CA LYS A 35 14.27 20.06 -10.03
C LYS A 35 13.19 19.06 -10.41
N VAL A 36 11.94 19.49 -10.37
CA VAL A 36 10.77 18.64 -10.59
C VAL A 36 10.11 19.05 -11.90
N LYS A 37 9.86 18.12 -12.84
CA LYS A 37 9.16 18.47 -14.08
C LYS A 37 7.68 18.69 -13.78
N THR A 38 7.02 19.58 -14.51
CA THR A 38 5.58 19.84 -14.32
C THR A 38 4.75 18.56 -14.44
N LYS A 39 5.13 17.64 -15.33
CA LYS A 39 4.50 16.32 -15.48
C LYS A 39 4.70 15.34 -14.31
N ASP A 40 5.62 15.63 -13.41
CA ASP A 40 5.90 14.84 -12.20
C ASP A 40 5.09 15.37 -11.00
N VAL A 41 4.55 16.59 -11.09
CA VAL A 41 3.71 17.23 -10.08
C VAL A 41 2.29 16.66 -10.18
N LEU A 42 1.77 16.21 -9.05
CA LEU A 42 0.42 15.65 -8.91
C LEU A 42 -0.55 16.69 -8.37
N ILE A 43 -0.13 17.47 -7.38
CA ILE A 43 -0.98 18.47 -6.72
C ILE A 43 -0.17 19.75 -6.54
N GLN A 44 -0.78 20.88 -6.91
CA GLN A 44 -0.31 22.22 -6.58
C GLN A 44 -1.25 22.82 -5.53
N PHE A 45 -0.70 23.39 -4.47
CA PHE A 45 -1.50 23.89 -3.35
C PHE A 45 -0.84 25.08 -2.66
N GLU A 46 -1.61 25.86 -1.90
CA GLU A 46 -1.10 27.00 -1.11
C GLU A 46 -0.99 26.69 0.38
N LYS A 47 -1.94 25.94 0.92
CA LYS A 47 -2.04 25.54 2.32
C LYS A 47 -2.47 24.08 2.44
N PRO A 48 -2.10 23.37 3.52
CA PRO A 48 -1.20 23.78 4.60
C PRO A 48 0.27 23.85 4.13
N ASP A 49 1.23 24.00 5.04
CA ASP A 49 2.66 23.87 4.68
C ASP A 49 2.99 22.42 4.24
N PRO A 50 4.13 22.22 3.54
CA PRO A 50 4.52 20.91 3.03
C PRO A 50 4.54 19.75 4.03
N GLU A 51 5.05 19.98 5.24
CA GLU A 51 5.16 18.93 6.27
C GLU A 51 3.79 18.58 6.84
N ALA A 52 2.99 19.59 7.14
CA ALA A 52 1.62 19.41 7.61
C ALA A 52 0.76 18.69 6.57
N LEU A 53 0.91 19.02 5.27
CA LEU A 53 0.21 18.30 4.19
C LEU A 53 0.60 16.83 4.18
N LEU A 54 1.90 16.52 4.24
CA LEU A 54 2.35 15.12 4.20
C LEU A 54 1.91 14.33 5.43
N ALA A 55 1.91 14.95 6.61
CA ALA A 55 1.43 14.33 7.84
C ALA A 55 -0.08 14.04 7.76
N ALA A 56 -0.89 15.02 7.36
CA ALA A 56 -2.33 14.85 7.18
C ALA A 56 -2.66 13.81 6.12
N ALA A 57 -1.96 13.82 4.98
CA ALA A 57 -2.13 12.86 3.90
C ALA A 57 -1.84 11.42 4.37
N LYS A 58 -0.81 11.21 5.19
CA LYS A 58 -0.53 9.89 5.78
C LYS A 58 -1.63 9.43 6.75
N GLY A 59 -2.17 10.34 7.55
CA GLY A 59 -3.31 10.06 8.43
C GLY A 59 -4.53 9.61 7.61
N ILE A 60 -4.89 10.40 6.60
CA ILE A 60 -6.00 10.08 5.68
C ILE A 60 -5.76 8.73 5.00
N ALA A 61 -4.56 8.49 4.45
CA ALA A 61 -4.24 7.24 3.78
C ALA A 61 -4.38 6.00 4.68
N ALA A 62 -4.15 6.14 5.98
CA ALA A 62 -4.32 5.06 6.96
C ALA A 62 -5.79 4.80 7.31
N GLU A 63 -6.66 5.80 7.14
CA GLU A 63 -8.10 5.73 7.42
C GLU A 63 -8.94 5.40 6.18
N VAL A 64 -8.35 5.44 4.99
CA VAL A 64 -9.05 5.08 3.73
C VAL A 64 -9.53 3.64 3.79
N ASP A 65 -10.84 3.45 3.58
CA ASP A 65 -11.44 2.15 3.36
C ASP A 65 -11.17 1.71 1.91
N LEU A 66 -10.23 0.79 1.74
CA LEU A 66 -9.82 0.30 0.42
C LEU A 66 -10.91 -0.51 -0.28
N ASP A 67 -11.76 -1.21 0.47
CA ASP A 67 -12.85 -2.01 -0.10
C ASP A 67 -13.90 -1.06 -0.69
N PHE A 68 -14.35 -0.07 0.10
CA PHE A 68 -15.29 0.93 -0.39
C PHE A 68 -14.69 1.78 -1.53
N LEU A 69 -13.41 2.18 -1.39
CA LEU A 69 -12.72 2.93 -2.43
C LEU A 69 -12.66 2.16 -3.76
N TRP A 70 -12.49 0.84 -3.71
CA TRP A 70 -12.51 -0.02 -4.89
C TRP A 70 -13.90 -0.16 -5.50
N GLU A 71 -14.95 -0.22 -4.68
CA GLU A 71 -16.34 -0.27 -5.15
C GLU A 71 -16.73 0.98 -5.96
N VAL A 72 -16.27 2.17 -5.54
CA VAL A 72 -16.58 3.44 -6.21
C VAL A 72 -15.64 3.77 -7.37
N ALA A 73 -14.51 3.06 -7.53
CA ALA A 73 -13.51 3.34 -8.55
C ALA A 73 -13.93 2.96 -9.99
N GLY A 74 -14.95 2.13 -10.15
CA GLY A 74 -15.38 1.63 -11.45
C GLY A 74 -14.35 0.71 -12.13
N GLN A 75 -14.60 0.37 -13.40
CA GLN A 75 -13.78 -0.60 -14.16
C GLN A 75 -12.77 0.02 -15.13
N GLU A 76 -12.88 1.32 -15.39
CA GLU A 76 -12.03 2.04 -16.34
C GLU A 76 -10.81 2.66 -15.65
N GLU A 77 -9.89 3.21 -16.44
CA GLU A 77 -8.76 3.96 -15.90
C GLU A 77 -9.21 5.35 -15.45
N PHE A 78 -8.93 5.69 -14.19
CA PHE A 78 -9.36 6.93 -13.55
C PHE A 78 -8.17 7.73 -12.99
N GLY A 79 -8.39 9.03 -12.81
CA GLY A 79 -7.50 9.92 -12.06
C GLY A 79 -7.84 9.93 -10.57
N PHE A 80 -6.84 10.11 -9.71
CA PHE A 80 -7.09 10.21 -8.25
C PHE A 80 -8.07 11.33 -7.88
N ALA A 81 -8.11 12.45 -8.63
CA ALA A 81 -9.03 13.54 -8.35
C ALA A 81 -10.50 13.19 -8.66
N GLU A 82 -10.73 12.42 -9.73
CA GLU A 82 -12.07 11.91 -10.10
C GLU A 82 -12.57 10.94 -9.04
N LEU A 83 -11.72 10.01 -8.62
CA LEU A 83 -12.04 9.06 -7.56
C LEU A 83 -12.26 9.75 -6.20
N GLY A 84 -11.50 10.81 -5.92
CA GLY A 84 -11.71 11.60 -4.70
C GLY A 84 -13.09 12.25 -4.64
N LEU A 85 -13.64 12.67 -5.77
CA LEU A 85 -15.00 13.21 -5.83
C LEU A 85 -16.04 12.17 -5.40
N GLU A 86 -15.93 10.94 -5.91
CA GLU A 86 -16.84 9.84 -5.57
C GLU A 86 -16.67 9.38 -4.11
N TYR A 87 -15.44 9.31 -3.62
CA TYR A 87 -15.15 8.81 -2.27
C TYR A 87 -15.48 9.82 -1.16
N PHE A 88 -15.09 11.08 -1.33
CA PHE A 88 -15.32 12.13 -0.32
C PHE A 88 -16.66 12.86 -0.51
N GLY A 89 -17.33 12.69 -1.67
CA GLY A 89 -18.56 13.41 -2.01
C GLY A 89 -18.34 14.89 -2.36
N HIS A 90 -17.10 15.33 -2.51
CA HIS A 90 -16.72 16.67 -2.94
C HIS A 90 -15.34 16.65 -3.62
N ALA A 91 -14.99 17.74 -4.31
CA ALA A 91 -13.64 17.88 -4.86
C ALA A 91 -12.62 17.74 -3.71
N PRO A 92 -11.66 16.81 -3.80
CA PRO A 92 -10.78 16.51 -2.68
C PRO A 92 -9.88 17.69 -2.36
N LEU A 93 -9.78 18.02 -1.08
CA LEU A 93 -8.83 18.99 -0.56
C LEU A 93 -7.39 18.49 -0.79
N PRO A 94 -6.38 19.37 -0.82
CA PRO A 94 -5.00 18.95 -1.07
C PRO A 94 -4.49 17.81 -0.16
N PRO A 95 -4.77 17.79 1.17
CA PRO A 95 -4.41 16.67 2.03
C PRO A 95 -5.13 15.37 1.67
N GLU A 96 -6.42 15.44 1.31
CA GLU A 96 -7.24 14.29 0.91
C GLU A 96 -6.78 13.70 -0.41
N ALA A 97 -6.54 14.56 -1.40
CA ALA A 97 -6.01 14.14 -2.70
C ALA A 97 -4.63 13.46 -2.55
N ALA A 98 -3.75 14.03 -1.73
CA ALA A 98 -2.44 13.43 -1.45
C ALA A 98 -2.59 12.10 -0.69
N GLY A 99 -3.46 12.04 0.32
CA GLY A 99 -3.73 10.83 1.09
C GLY A 99 -4.32 9.72 0.22
N LEU A 100 -5.21 10.07 -0.71
CA LEU A 100 -5.78 9.14 -1.66
C LEU A 100 -4.71 8.57 -2.60
N VAL A 101 -3.81 9.40 -3.13
CA VAL A 101 -2.68 8.92 -3.94
C VAL A 101 -1.79 7.95 -3.15
N LEU A 102 -1.50 8.25 -1.88
CA LEU A 102 -0.72 7.38 -1.00
C LEU A 102 -1.44 6.03 -0.77
N ALA A 103 -2.74 6.05 -0.48
CA ALA A 103 -3.55 4.85 -0.28
C ALA A 103 -3.60 3.97 -1.53
N LEU A 104 -3.88 4.57 -2.69
CA LEU A 104 -3.90 3.87 -3.99
C LEU A 104 -2.54 3.23 -4.31
N HIS A 105 -1.44 3.92 -4.02
CA HIS A 105 -0.10 3.39 -4.27
C HIS A 105 0.28 2.26 -3.30
N ALA A 106 -0.15 2.35 -2.04
CA ALA A 106 0.13 1.34 -1.01
C ALA A 106 -0.72 0.06 -1.18
N ALA A 107 -1.76 0.08 -2.01
CA ALA A 107 -2.70 -1.03 -2.21
C ALA A 107 -2.67 -1.61 -3.64
N PRO A 108 -1.54 -2.15 -4.13
CA PRO A 108 -1.41 -2.64 -5.51
C PRO A 108 -2.30 -3.85 -5.86
N ILE A 109 -2.82 -4.54 -4.84
CA ILE A 109 -3.79 -5.64 -5.01
C ILE A 109 -5.17 -5.09 -5.41
N TYR A 110 -5.52 -3.91 -4.92
CA TYR A 110 -6.77 -3.23 -5.25
C TYR A 110 -6.63 -2.35 -6.49
N PHE A 111 -5.50 -1.68 -6.66
CA PHE A 111 -5.32 -0.66 -7.68
C PHE A 111 -4.03 -0.82 -8.47
N HIS A 112 -4.16 -1.02 -9.78
CA HIS A 112 -3.03 -1.11 -10.70
C HIS A 112 -2.66 0.29 -11.21
N LYS A 113 -1.41 0.70 -10.95
CA LYS A 113 -0.86 1.96 -11.49
C LYS A 113 -0.76 1.90 -13.02
N LYS A 114 -1.34 2.88 -13.72
CA LYS A 114 -1.28 3.03 -15.20
C LYS A 114 -0.46 4.23 -15.65
N GLY A 115 -0.31 5.20 -14.78
CA GLY A 115 0.52 6.38 -14.99
C GLY A 115 0.68 7.15 -13.68
N ARG A 116 1.15 8.39 -13.77
CA ARG A 116 1.25 9.25 -12.60
C ARG A 116 -0.12 9.79 -12.25
N GLY A 117 -0.58 9.47 -11.03
CA GLY A 117 -1.93 9.82 -10.59
C GLY A 117 -3.05 9.09 -11.36
N ARG A 118 -2.71 8.06 -12.15
CA ARG A 118 -3.65 7.29 -12.97
C ARG A 118 -3.62 5.83 -12.57
N TYR A 119 -4.79 5.29 -12.28
CA TYR A 119 -4.95 3.94 -11.73
C TYR A 119 -6.11 3.22 -12.40
N LYS A 120 -6.13 1.90 -12.24
CA LYS A 120 -7.24 1.05 -12.64
C LYS A 120 -7.54 0.07 -11.51
N ALA A 121 -8.81 -0.05 -11.14
CA ALA A 121 -9.23 -1.02 -10.14
C ALA A 121 -8.92 -2.45 -10.61
N ALA A 122 -8.55 -3.31 -9.67
CA ALA A 122 -8.34 -4.72 -9.94
C ALA A 122 -9.69 -5.36 -10.32
N PRO A 123 -9.74 -6.26 -11.32
CA PRO A 123 -10.95 -7.00 -11.61
C PRO A 123 -11.42 -7.79 -10.38
N GLU A 124 -12.73 -7.85 -10.15
CA GLU A 124 -13.33 -8.50 -8.98
C GLU A 124 -12.80 -9.92 -8.74
N GLN A 125 -12.70 -10.72 -9.81
CA GLN A 125 -12.20 -12.09 -9.73
C GLN A 125 -10.74 -12.15 -9.25
N THR A 126 -9.90 -11.24 -9.75
CA THR A 126 -8.49 -11.13 -9.36
C THR A 126 -8.34 -10.66 -7.92
N LEU A 127 -9.12 -9.64 -7.53
CA LEU A 127 -9.12 -9.10 -6.18
C LEU A 127 -9.56 -10.17 -5.16
N LYS A 128 -10.69 -10.85 -5.40
CA LYS A 128 -11.19 -11.92 -4.54
C LYS A 128 -10.19 -13.05 -4.37
N ALA A 129 -9.55 -13.49 -5.46
CA ALA A 129 -8.53 -14.52 -5.41
C ALA A 129 -7.31 -14.10 -4.59
N ALA A 130 -6.85 -12.84 -4.75
CA ALA A 130 -5.72 -12.30 -3.99
C ALA A 130 -6.04 -12.19 -2.49
N LEU A 131 -7.20 -11.65 -2.14
CA LEU A 131 -7.66 -11.52 -0.74
C LEU A 131 -7.82 -12.89 -0.08
N ALA A 132 -8.43 -13.87 -0.77
CA ALA A 132 -8.54 -15.23 -0.27
C ALA A 132 -7.17 -15.89 -0.05
N GLY A 133 -6.20 -15.61 -0.93
CA GLY A 133 -4.82 -16.09 -0.79
C GLY A 133 -4.13 -15.51 0.46
N ILE A 134 -4.31 -14.21 0.73
CA ILE A 134 -3.78 -13.55 1.92
C ILE A 134 -4.39 -14.13 3.19
N GLU A 135 -5.72 -14.24 3.24
CA GLU A 135 -6.43 -14.75 4.42
C GLU A 135 -6.04 -16.21 4.70
N LYS A 136 -5.96 -17.05 3.66
CA LYS A 136 -5.46 -18.41 3.80
C LYS A 136 -4.04 -18.45 4.37
N LYS A 137 -3.13 -17.60 3.86
CA LYS A 137 -1.75 -17.53 4.37
C LYS A 137 -1.69 -17.07 5.82
N LYS A 138 -2.56 -16.12 6.23
CA LYS A 138 -2.69 -15.65 7.61
C LYS A 138 -3.15 -16.78 8.54
N GLN A 139 -4.17 -17.53 8.14
CA GLN A 139 -4.66 -18.69 8.91
C GLN A 139 -3.57 -19.75 9.06
N GLN A 140 -2.85 -20.06 7.97
CA GLN A 140 -1.73 -21.00 8.02
C GLN A 140 -0.61 -20.53 8.96
N ALA A 141 -0.31 -19.22 8.99
CA ALA A 141 0.69 -18.67 9.90
C ALA A 141 0.27 -18.75 11.37
N ILE A 142 -1.03 -18.56 11.68
CA ILE A 142 -1.56 -18.73 13.05
C ILE A 142 -1.42 -20.19 13.49
N ILE A 143 -1.80 -21.14 12.62
CA ILE A 143 -1.66 -22.58 12.89
C ILE A 143 -0.19 -22.94 13.11
N GLN A 144 0.70 -22.47 12.23
CA GLN A 144 2.14 -22.68 12.34
C GLN A 144 2.67 -22.15 13.68
N ALA A 145 2.28 -20.93 14.08
CA ALA A 145 2.69 -20.34 15.35
C ALA A 145 2.22 -21.17 16.55
N GLY A 146 0.98 -21.68 16.52
CA GLY A 146 0.48 -22.60 17.55
C GLY A 146 1.32 -23.87 17.68
N TYR A 147 1.67 -24.48 16.54
CA TYR A 147 2.55 -25.66 16.54
C TYR A 147 3.95 -25.37 17.08
N VAL A 148 4.54 -24.21 16.71
CA VAL A 148 5.85 -23.78 17.22
C VAL A 148 5.83 -23.66 18.74
N GLU A 149 4.79 -23.06 19.31
CA GLU A 149 4.65 -22.91 20.76
C GLU A 149 4.51 -24.27 21.48
N GLU A 150 3.72 -25.19 20.94
CA GLU A 150 3.60 -26.55 21.49
C GLU A 150 4.94 -27.31 21.46
N LEU A 151 5.66 -27.25 20.34
CA LEU A 151 6.96 -27.90 20.17
C LEU A 151 8.00 -27.33 21.15
N LYS A 152 8.06 -26.01 21.31
CA LYS A 152 8.93 -25.34 22.29
C LYS A 152 8.61 -25.75 23.74
N ALA A 153 7.35 -26.07 24.01
CA ALA A 153 6.91 -26.64 25.30
C ALA A 153 7.18 -28.15 25.44
N GLY A 154 7.89 -28.78 24.49
CA GLY A 154 8.18 -30.20 24.49
C GLY A 154 6.97 -31.09 24.20
N LYS A 155 5.88 -30.52 23.66
CA LYS A 155 4.67 -31.24 23.28
C LYS A 155 4.62 -31.41 21.77
N LEU A 156 4.36 -32.62 21.30
CA LEU A 156 4.18 -32.89 19.88
C LEU A 156 2.75 -32.52 19.45
N PRO A 157 2.55 -31.57 18.51
CA PRO A 157 1.22 -31.20 18.01
C PRO A 157 0.47 -32.41 17.46
N ALA A 158 -0.85 -32.45 17.68
CA ALA A 158 -1.69 -33.58 17.29
C ALA A 158 -1.61 -33.92 15.80
N SER A 159 -1.54 -32.89 14.94
CA SER A 159 -1.40 -33.01 13.48
C SER A 159 -0.10 -33.69 13.05
N MET A 160 0.96 -33.62 13.87
CA MET A 160 2.26 -34.21 13.56
C MET A 160 2.37 -35.68 13.94
N GLN A 161 1.52 -36.18 14.85
CA GLN A 161 1.63 -37.51 15.44
C GLN A 161 1.62 -38.63 14.40
N SER A 162 0.78 -38.51 13.37
CA SER A 162 0.67 -39.50 12.29
C SER A 162 1.78 -39.39 11.23
N ILE A 163 2.53 -38.29 11.21
CA ILE A 163 3.52 -37.98 10.18
C ILE A 163 4.95 -37.85 10.71
N VAL A 164 5.22 -38.18 11.98
CA VAL A 164 6.54 -38.03 12.61
C VAL A 164 7.67 -38.68 11.80
N GLN A 165 7.47 -39.92 11.34
CA GLN A 165 8.50 -40.60 10.54
C GLN A 165 8.77 -39.88 9.22
N GLN A 166 7.73 -39.36 8.57
CA GLN A 166 7.89 -38.58 7.35
C GLN A 166 8.64 -37.27 7.65
N LEU A 167 8.31 -36.56 8.73
CA LEU A 167 9.00 -35.34 9.14
C LEU A 167 10.50 -35.58 9.41
N LEU A 168 10.87 -36.72 10.00
CA LEU A 168 12.26 -37.03 10.35
C LEU A 168 13.10 -37.55 9.17
N PHE A 169 12.52 -38.39 8.31
CA PHE A 169 13.29 -39.14 7.31
C PHE A 169 13.05 -38.69 5.87
N LYS A 170 11.89 -38.09 5.57
CA LYS A 170 11.55 -37.61 4.22
C LYS A 170 10.59 -36.39 4.29
N PRO A 171 11.02 -35.28 4.89
CA PRO A 171 10.14 -34.15 5.12
C PRO A 171 9.69 -33.49 3.83
N ASP A 172 8.41 -33.11 3.76
CA ASP A 172 7.93 -32.16 2.77
C ASP A 172 8.07 -30.74 3.33
N LYS A 173 9.06 -30.00 2.80
CA LYS A 173 9.40 -28.65 3.24
C LYS A 173 8.31 -27.61 3.00
N ASN A 174 7.27 -27.95 2.24
CA ASN A 174 6.15 -27.06 1.97
C ASN A 174 5.05 -27.12 3.02
N THR A 175 5.01 -28.21 3.80
CA THR A 175 3.99 -28.44 4.83
C THR A 175 4.12 -27.45 5.98
N ILE A 176 2.99 -27.15 6.63
CA ILE A 176 2.95 -26.27 7.79
C ILE A 176 3.67 -26.95 8.95
N GLU A 177 3.55 -28.26 9.04
CA GLU A 177 4.13 -29.09 10.08
C GLU A 177 5.66 -29.07 10.03
N TYR A 178 6.27 -29.24 8.85
CA TYR A 178 7.72 -29.12 8.72
C TYR A 178 8.21 -27.71 9.05
N LYS A 179 7.53 -26.67 8.54
CA LYS A 179 7.91 -25.27 8.81
C LYS A 179 7.78 -24.90 10.28
N ALA A 180 6.81 -25.46 10.99
CA ALA A 180 6.70 -25.30 12.44
C ALA A 180 7.84 -26.01 13.17
N LEU A 181 8.19 -27.24 12.75
CA LEU A 181 9.31 -27.99 13.32
C LEU A 181 10.67 -27.30 13.09
N GLU A 182 10.89 -26.70 11.93
CA GLU A 182 12.11 -25.95 11.60
C GLU A 182 12.22 -24.63 12.40
N ALA A 183 11.09 -24.01 12.74
CA ALA A 183 11.04 -22.72 13.44
C ALA A 183 10.99 -22.83 14.98
N ALA A 184 10.81 -24.04 15.52
CA ALA A 184 10.77 -24.32 16.96
C ALA A 184 12.17 -24.52 17.53
#